data_AF-A0A0F9A9G0-F1
#
_entry.id   AF-A0A0F9A9G0-F1
#
_cell.length_a   1.000
_cell.length_b   1.000
_cell.length_c   1.000
_cell.angle_alpha   90.00
_cell.angle_beta   90.00
_cell.angle_gamma   90.00
#
_symmetry.space_group_name_H-M   'P 1'
#
loop_
_entity.id
_entity.type
_entity.pdbx_description
1 polymer ?
#
loop_
_entity_poly.entity_id
_entity_poly.type
_entity_poly.pdbx_seq_one_letter_code
_entity_poly.pdbx_strand_id
1 'polypeptide(L)'
;LHISQHPHQVGDHANQMVQRMHGVSHIIRDNEVGGLIVGESGVRKVTLTAGALWSGLTTYPIAALDTNVAGSFDRYYRDFPTGFVKEAAQTDWPNTEYDDGSGALVTMTNNRYAVLWFYLETDGDLVMLYGRNQYTTAAGAENESVPATVPDRITAHGMLIGRLVYQKSGAAATSIDSVFTTVFSSVGVTAHADLASVTSDQHHVSFVQADADLLYEALGDIATHAALDTGVHGAGADVLATDDDIATHAAITGAHHTLLHAAAQHNAAALPGSANENLGAYYLDIDDIAVPANPGAGIRRLFVDAATGELSVRTNAGTTVSLEGALAGHDHTGAADGGVLTNDEHDGYSDYAEIGAPGSPAANTGRFFVIDRGGLTTMRYLDSAGGKSE
;
A
#
# COMPACT_ATOMS: atom_id res chain seq x y z
N LEU A 1 36.30 18.37 -52.90
CA LEU A 1 37.52 18.51 -52.07
C LEU A 1 37.90 19.99 -52.08
N HIS A 2 37.69 20.73 -50.99
CA HIS A 2 38.19 22.10 -50.89
C HIS A 2 39.62 22.02 -50.35
N ILE A 3 40.61 22.35 -51.18
CA ILE A 3 42.00 22.51 -50.74
C ILE A 3 42.18 24.01 -50.47
N SER A 4 42.12 24.42 -49.21
CA SER A 4 42.55 25.76 -48.82
C SER A 4 44.07 25.82 -48.95
N GLN A 5 44.56 26.47 -50.01
CA GLN A 5 45.96 26.86 -50.07
C GLN A 5 46.17 27.98 -49.05
N HIS A 6 46.92 27.69 -47.99
CA HIS A 6 47.45 28.69 -47.07
C HIS A 6 48.88 29.03 -47.51
N PRO A 7 49.09 30.05 -48.38
CA PRO A 7 50.43 30.48 -48.75
C PRO A 7 51.15 31.04 -47.51
N HIS A 8 52.25 30.41 -47.10
CA HIS A 8 53.07 30.87 -45.98
C HIS A 8 53.85 32.13 -46.41
N GLN A 9 53.35 33.31 -46.05
CA GLN A 9 54.04 34.58 -46.32
C GLN A 9 55.01 34.89 -45.16
N VAL A 10 56.31 34.88 -45.45
CA VAL A 10 57.38 35.02 -44.44
C VAL A 10 57.66 36.49 -44.08
N GLY A 11 57.14 37.45 -44.86
CA GLY A 11 57.47 38.87 -44.72
C GLY A 11 56.91 39.57 -43.48
N ASP A 12 55.91 39.00 -42.81
CA ASP A 12 55.25 39.59 -41.62
C ASP A 12 54.98 38.56 -40.51
N HIS A 13 55.82 37.52 -40.45
CA HIS A 13 55.60 36.39 -39.55
C HIS A 13 55.56 36.78 -38.06
N ALA A 14 56.35 37.76 -37.62
CA ALA A 14 56.44 38.18 -36.23
C ALA A 14 55.17 38.92 -35.79
N ASN A 15 54.65 39.82 -36.64
CA ASN A 15 53.38 40.49 -36.40
C ASN A 15 52.21 39.50 -36.44
N GLN A 16 52.20 38.55 -37.37
CA GLN A 16 51.19 37.50 -37.43
C GLN A 16 51.22 36.59 -36.18
N MET A 17 52.41 36.28 -35.65
CA MET A 17 52.57 35.56 -34.38
C MET A 17 52.03 36.38 -33.20
N VAL A 18 52.34 37.67 -33.13
CA VAL A 18 51.83 38.57 -32.07
C VAL A 18 50.31 38.73 -32.17
N GLN A 19 49.76 38.94 -33.36
CA GLN A 19 48.31 38.98 -33.59
C GLN A 19 47.63 37.66 -33.24
N ARG A 20 48.25 36.53 -33.59
CA ARG A 20 47.75 35.21 -33.21
C ARG A 20 47.79 35.02 -31.70
N MET A 21 48.83 35.49 -31.00
CA MET A 21 48.91 35.46 -29.54
C MET A 21 47.82 36.33 -28.92
N HIS A 22 47.64 37.58 -29.38
CA HIS A 22 46.54 38.43 -28.90
C HIS A 22 45.15 37.80 -29.14
N GLY A 23 44.95 37.13 -30.29
CA GLY A 23 43.67 36.51 -30.63
C GLY A 23 43.36 35.20 -29.90
N VAL A 24 44.34 34.56 -29.24
CA VAL A 24 44.16 33.26 -28.55
C VAL A 24 44.42 33.35 -27.06
N SER A 25 45.32 34.24 -26.65
CA SER A 25 45.88 34.32 -25.31
C SER A 25 46.30 35.76 -25.06
N HIS A 26 45.32 36.65 -25.01
CA HIS A 26 45.52 38.11 -24.93
C HIS A 26 46.37 38.52 -23.71
N ILE A 27 46.02 37.99 -22.53
CA ILE A 27 46.77 38.14 -21.28
C ILE A 27 46.82 36.78 -20.58
N ILE A 28 48.01 36.37 -20.14
CA ILE A 28 48.21 35.11 -19.40
C ILE A 28 49.16 35.31 -18.22
N ARG A 29 49.01 34.49 -17.18
CA ARG A 29 49.96 34.45 -16.06
C ARG A 29 51.29 33.82 -16.47
N ASP A 30 52.37 34.36 -15.93
CA ASP A 30 53.67 33.70 -15.95
C ASP A 30 53.66 32.50 -14.98
N ASN A 31 53.67 31.29 -15.54
CA ASN A 31 53.64 30.06 -14.75
C ASN A 31 55.00 29.69 -14.15
N GLU A 32 56.12 30.25 -14.64
CA GLU A 32 57.45 30.01 -14.09
C GLU A 32 57.68 30.85 -12.84
N VAL A 33 57.31 32.15 -12.90
CA VAL A 33 57.37 33.04 -11.73
C VAL A 33 56.27 32.70 -10.72
N GLY A 34 55.07 32.37 -11.19
CA GLY A 34 53.92 32.10 -10.33
C GLY A 34 53.32 33.36 -9.72
N GLY A 35 52.84 33.26 -8.47
CA GLY A 35 52.22 34.40 -7.75
C GLY A 35 50.84 34.82 -8.27
N LEU A 36 50.47 36.09 -8.09
CA LEU A 36 49.16 36.66 -8.47
C LEU A 36 47.97 36.00 -7.76
N ILE A 37 48.20 35.46 -6.57
CA ILE A 37 47.19 34.82 -5.73
C ILE A 37 46.57 35.85 -4.81
N VAL A 38 45.23 35.93 -4.82
CA VAL A 38 44.43 36.76 -3.91
C VAL A 38 44.36 36.11 -2.53
N GLY A 39 44.42 36.92 -1.49
CA GLY A 39 44.22 36.49 -0.10
C GLY A 39 43.63 37.61 0.76
N GLU A 40 43.69 37.43 2.08
CA GLU A 40 43.20 38.40 3.06
C GLU A 40 44.21 38.62 4.20
N SER A 41 44.37 39.88 4.64
CA SER A 41 45.32 40.33 5.67
C SER A 41 44.65 41.26 6.70
N GLY A 42 43.86 40.69 7.61
CA GLY A 42 43.10 41.46 8.59
C GLY A 42 41.63 41.59 8.19
N VAL A 43 40.90 42.51 8.81
CA VAL A 43 39.44 42.59 8.65
C VAL A 43 39.11 43.22 7.31
N ARG A 44 38.59 42.40 6.39
CA ARG A 44 38.10 42.80 5.07
C ARG A 44 39.16 43.36 4.12
N LYS A 45 40.43 43.08 4.37
CA LYS A 45 41.57 43.58 3.58
C LYS A 45 41.98 42.56 2.54
N VAL A 46 42.36 43.02 1.35
CA VAL A 46 42.75 42.15 0.25
C VAL A 46 44.27 42.16 0.12
N THR A 47 44.84 40.97 -0.07
CA THR A 47 46.23 40.81 -0.49
C THR A 47 46.33 40.23 -1.89
N LEU A 48 47.42 40.54 -2.57
CA LEU A 48 47.86 39.94 -3.81
C LEU A 48 49.35 39.63 -3.70
N THR A 49 49.73 38.39 -4.00
CA THR A 49 51.15 38.01 -4.10
C THR A 49 51.78 38.56 -5.38
N ALA A 50 53.04 38.99 -5.31
CA ALA A 50 53.80 39.45 -6.49
C ALA A 50 53.92 38.35 -7.55
N GLY A 51 54.00 38.73 -8.82
CA GLY A 51 54.12 37.81 -9.95
C GLY A 51 54.33 38.55 -11.27
N ALA A 52 54.00 37.92 -12.39
CA ALA A 52 54.10 38.56 -13.70
C ALA A 52 52.97 38.13 -14.66
N LEU A 53 52.57 39.06 -15.53
CA LEU A 53 51.64 38.82 -16.63
C LEU A 53 52.37 38.91 -17.97
N TRP A 54 51.92 38.13 -18.93
CA TRP A 54 52.34 38.22 -20.32
C TRP A 54 51.19 38.78 -21.15
N SER A 55 51.49 39.78 -21.98
CA SER A 55 50.63 40.15 -23.11
C SER A 55 51.46 40.14 -24.38
N GLY A 56 51.10 39.25 -25.31
CA GLY A 56 51.94 38.93 -26.46
C GLY A 56 53.33 38.44 -26.02
N LEU A 57 54.38 39.14 -26.43
CA LEU A 57 55.78 38.84 -26.10
C LEU A 57 56.36 39.74 -25.00
N THR A 58 55.52 40.55 -24.35
CA THR A 58 55.94 41.50 -23.31
C THR A 58 55.51 40.99 -21.94
N THR A 59 56.44 40.99 -21.00
CA THR A 59 56.20 40.69 -19.59
C THR A 59 55.92 41.96 -18.80
N TYR A 60 54.95 41.89 -17.90
CA TYR A 60 54.56 42.95 -16.99
C TYR A 60 54.72 42.45 -15.55
N PRO A 61 55.75 42.91 -14.82
CA PRO A 61 55.94 42.55 -13.42
C PRO A 61 54.86 43.21 -12.56
N ILE A 62 54.26 42.45 -11.67
CA ILE A 62 53.21 42.88 -10.75
C ILE A 62 53.76 42.81 -9.32
N ALA A 63 53.74 43.95 -8.63
CA ALA A 63 54.13 44.03 -7.23
C ALA A 63 53.09 43.36 -6.32
N ALA A 64 53.52 42.93 -5.13
CA ALA A 64 52.57 42.50 -4.11
C ALA A 64 51.74 43.70 -3.64
N LEU A 65 50.48 43.44 -3.29
CA LEU A 65 49.54 44.44 -2.78
C LEU A 65 48.94 43.94 -1.46
N ASP A 66 48.77 44.84 -0.50
CA ASP A 66 48.13 44.57 0.79
C ASP A 66 47.38 45.82 1.26
N THR A 67 46.06 45.83 1.09
CA THR A 67 45.22 47.00 1.42
C THR A 67 45.13 47.28 2.92
N ASN A 68 45.67 46.41 3.78
CA ASN A 68 45.82 46.68 5.21
C ASN A 68 47.00 47.62 5.51
N VAL A 69 48.01 47.63 4.63
CA VAL A 69 49.22 48.46 4.78
C VAL A 69 49.19 49.62 3.80
N ALA A 70 49.05 49.32 2.50
CA ALA A 70 49.07 50.30 1.42
C ALA A 70 48.46 49.73 0.13
N GLY A 71 47.88 50.62 -0.68
CA GLY A 71 47.24 50.24 -1.94
C GLY A 71 45.73 50.13 -1.81
N SER A 72 45.09 49.93 -2.95
CA SER A 72 43.64 49.92 -3.09
C SER A 72 43.23 49.14 -4.33
N PHE A 73 41.95 48.83 -4.44
CA PHE A 73 41.34 48.28 -5.65
C PHE A 73 40.13 49.10 -6.06
N ASP A 74 39.78 49.04 -7.34
CA ASP A 74 38.53 49.61 -7.83
C ASP A 74 37.44 48.54 -7.77
N ARG A 75 36.21 48.89 -7.37
CA ARG A 75 35.07 47.98 -7.44
C ARG A 75 34.00 48.44 -8.42
N TYR A 76 33.32 47.47 -9.02
CA TYR A 76 32.27 47.70 -10.01
C TYR A 76 31.01 46.92 -9.70
N TYR A 77 29.86 47.55 -9.92
CA TYR A 77 28.54 46.91 -9.97
C TYR A 77 27.78 47.38 -11.20
N ARG A 78 26.72 46.67 -11.56
CA ARG A 78 25.95 46.94 -12.77
C ARG A 78 25.24 48.29 -12.70
N ASP A 79 25.37 49.07 -13.78
CA ASP A 79 24.50 50.21 -14.05
C ASP A 79 23.39 49.74 -15.02
N PHE A 80 22.15 49.70 -14.56
CA PHE A 80 21.03 49.21 -15.37
C PHE A 80 20.48 50.34 -16.26
N PRO A 81 20.19 50.09 -17.54
CA PRO A 81 20.20 48.79 -18.24
C PRO A 81 21.57 48.39 -18.82
N THR A 82 22.48 49.34 -18.98
CA THR A 82 23.79 49.14 -19.62
C THR A 82 24.90 49.86 -18.88
N GLY A 83 26.06 49.22 -18.77
CA GLY A 83 27.25 49.80 -18.17
C GLY A 83 27.53 49.29 -16.78
N PHE A 84 28.46 49.96 -16.10
CA PHE A 84 28.91 49.65 -14.75
C PHE A 84 29.23 50.95 -14.02
N VAL A 85 28.88 51.01 -12.75
CA VAL A 85 29.33 52.08 -11.86
C VAL A 85 30.67 51.69 -11.26
N LYS A 86 31.63 52.62 -11.30
CA LYS A 86 32.95 52.47 -10.68
C LYS A 86 32.96 53.15 -9.31
N GLU A 87 33.45 52.44 -8.31
CA GLU A 87 33.83 53.01 -7.01
C GLU A 87 35.33 52.79 -6.80
N ALA A 88 36.09 53.89 -6.89
CA ALA A 88 37.54 53.82 -6.96
C ALA A 88 38.21 53.74 -5.58
N ALA A 89 39.46 53.28 -5.57
CA ALA A 89 40.37 53.37 -4.42
C ALA A 89 39.81 52.79 -3.10
N GLN A 90 39.13 51.66 -3.18
CA GLN A 90 38.63 50.93 -2.03
C GLN A 90 39.77 50.17 -1.33
N THR A 91 39.71 50.10 0.00
CA THR A 91 40.68 49.35 0.80
C THR A 91 40.06 48.17 1.53
N ASP A 92 38.72 48.16 1.67
CA ASP A 92 37.95 47.07 2.28
C ASP A 92 37.04 46.44 1.24
N TRP A 93 37.00 45.11 1.18
CA TRP A 93 35.97 44.43 0.41
C TRP A 93 34.60 44.56 1.11
N PRO A 94 33.50 44.76 0.35
CA PRO A 94 32.15 44.98 0.89
C PRO A 94 31.55 43.71 1.50
N ASN A 95 30.85 43.81 2.62
CA ASN A 95 30.29 42.63 3.30
C ASN A 95 28.80 42.74 3.65
N THR A 96 28.09 43.78 3.19
CA THR A 96 26.67 44.00 3.54
C THR A 96 25.72 43.99 2.35
N GLU A 97 26.25 44.07 1.14
CA GLU A 97 25.51 44.33 -0.09
C GLU A 97 25.94 43.35 -1.19
N TYR A 98 25.08 43.15 -2.18
CA TYR A 98 25.37 42.43 -3.43
C TYR A 98 24.73 43.19 -4.60
N ASP A 99 25.12 42.86 -5.83
CA ASP A 99 24.55 43.44 -7.05
C ASP A 99 23.51 42.47 -7.64
N ASP A 100 22.23 42.83 -7.67
CA ASP A 100 21.17 42.03 -8.28
C ASP A 100 20.93 42.38 -9.76
N GLY A 101 21.69 43.32 -10.31
CA GLY A 101 21.53 43.82 -11.67
C GLY A 101 20.50 44.90 -11.86
N SER A 102 19.91 45.43 -10.79
CA SER A 102 18.91 46.50 -10.84
C SER A 102 19.47 47.90 -11.13
N GLY A 103 20.80 48.09 -11.09
CA GLY A 103 21.44 49.39 -11.24
C GLY A 103 21.91 50.03 -9.93
N ALA A 104 21.64 49.39 -8.79
CA ALA A 104 22.11 49.80 -7.48
C ALA A 104 22.49 48.57 -6.64
N LEU A 105 23.34 48.79 -5.63
CA LEU A 105 23.67 47.76 -4.65
C LEU A 105 22.48 47.50 -3.72
N VAL A 106 22.22 46.23 -3.44
CA VAL A 106 21.13 45.79 -2.58
C VAL A 106 21.68 45.23 -1.28
N THR A 107 21.12 45.66 -0.15
CA THR A 107 21.45 45.08 1.16
C THR A 107 21.13 43.58 1.18
N MET A 108 22.10 42.74 1.54
CA MET A 108 21.92 41.30 1.63
C MET A 108 20.92 40.93 2.74
N THR A 109 20.28 39.78 2.63
CA THR A 109 19.53 39.19 3.74
C THR A 109 20.50 38.61 4.78
N ASN A 110 20.12 38.61 6.06
CA ASN A 110 20.95 38.04 7.12
C ASN A 110 21.26 36.55 6.86
N ASN A 111 22.45 36.12 7.25
CA ASN A 111 22.96 34.76 7.08
C ASN A 111 23.02 34.27 5.63
N ARG A 112 23.17 35.18 4.66
CA ARG A 112 23.42 34.85 3.25
C ARG A 112 24.87 35.07 2.86
N TYR A 113 25.29 34.35 1.83
CA TYR A 113 26.61 34.40 1.23
C TYR A 113 26.55 35.05 -0.15
N ALA A 114 27.57 35.77 -0.57
CA ALA A 114 27.69 36.33 -1.91
C ALA A 114 29.14 36.25 -2.40
N VAL A 115 29.34 36.58 -3.67
CA VAL A 115 30.61 36.40 -4.37
C VAL A 115 31.19 37.75 -4.79
N LEU A 116 32.50 37.89 -4.69
CA LEU A 116 33.27 38.99 -5.25
C LEU A 116 34.32 38.41 -6.19
N TRP A 117 34.34 38.88 -7.43
CA TRP A 117 35.25 38.41 -8.48
C TRP A 117 36.41 39.37 -8.61
N PHE A 118 37.65 38.85 -8.65
CA PHE A 118 38.86 39.67 -8.73
C PHE A 118 39.56 39.48 -10.07
N TYR A 119 39.85 40.60 -10.70
CA TYR A 119 40.57 40.71 -11.96
C TYR A 119 41.82 41.55 -11.75
N LEU A 120 42.88 41.23 -12.48
CA LEU A 120 44.14 41.94 -12.44
C LEU A 120 44.46 42.50 -13.81
N GLU A 121 44.93 43.75 -13.85
CA GLU A 121 45.34 44.42 -15.07
C GLU A 121 46.87 44.38 -15.25
N THR A 122 47.33 44.59 -16.48
CA THR A 122 48.76 44.54 -16.84
C THR A 122 49.62 45.62 -16.15
N ASP A 123 49.01 46.67 -15.61
CA ASP A 123 49.69 47.73 -14.84
C ASP A 123 49.74 47.44 -13.33
N GLY A 124 49.14 46.34 -12.87
CA GLY A 124 49.08 45.94 -11.47
C GLY A 124 47.84 46.43 -10.73
N ASP A 125 46.91 47.11 -11.39
CA ASP A 125 45.66 47.52 -10.78
C ASP A 125 44.77 46.30 -10.52
N LEU A 126 44.33 46.16 -9.26
CA LEU A 126 43.37 45.16 -8.85
C LEU A 126 41.95 45.70 -9.01
N VAL A 127 41.10 44.91 -9.66
CA VAL A 127 39.71 45.26 -9.91
C VAL A 127 38.79 44.19 -9.35
N MET A 128 37.76 44.64 -8.63
CA MET A 128 36.75 43.79 -8.03
C MET A 128 35.41 44.01 -8.72
N LEU A 129 34.69 42.93 -8.99
CA LEU A 129 33.35 42.93 -9.58
C LEU A 129 32.40 42.16 -8.68
N TYR A 130 31.26 42.75 -8.34
CA TYR A 130 30.25 42.06 -7.55
C TYR A 130 29.70 40.84 -8.30
N GLY A 131 29.46 39.76 -7.57
CA GLY A 131 28.60 38.66 -8.00
C GLY A 131 27.15 39.13 -8.12
N ARG A 132 26.32 38.30 -8.77
CA ARG A 132 24.97 38.67 -9.24
C ARG A 132 23.86 38.22 -8.31
N ASN A 133 24.18 37.49 -7.25
CA ASN A 133 23.18 36.90 -6.37
C ASN A 133 23.70 36.72 -4.93
N GLN A 134 22.80 36.30 -4.05
CA GLN A 134 23.09 35.87 -2.68
C GLN A 134 22.50 34.47 -2.42
N TYR A 135 23.16 33.70 -1.55
CA TYR A 135 22.95 32.26 -1.40
C TYR A 135 22.75 31.88 0.07
N THR A 136 21.96 30.83 0.32
CA THR A 136 21.74 30.29 1.68
C THR A 136 22.98 29.60 2.26
N THR A 137 23.83 29.05 1.39
CA THR A 137 25.03 28.30 1.77
C THR A 137 26.26 28.85 1.06
N ALA A 138 27.43 28.69 1.68
CA ALA A 138 28.71 29.07 1.07
C ALA A 138 28.97 28.30 -0.23
N ALA A 139 28.71 26.99 -0.24
CA ALA A 139 28.83 26.15 -1.43
C ALA A 139 27.91 26.60 -2.59
N GLY A 140 26.73 27.15 -2.28
CA GLY A 140 25.85 27.75 -3.29
C GLY A 140 26.48 28.96 -3.97
N ALA A 141 27.16 29.80 -3.19
CA ALA A 141 27.91 30.95 -3.71
C ALA A 141 29.15 30.50 -4.50
N GLU A 142 29.84 29.44 -4.08
CA GLU A 142 30.98 28.86 -4.82
C GLU A 142 30.58 28.27 -6.19
N ASN A 143 29.29 28.00 -6.41
CA ASN A 143 28.77 27.57 -7.70
C ASN A 143 28.34 28.72 -8.62
N GLU A 144 28.48 29.98 -8.19
CA GLU A 144 28.23 31.12 -9.08
C GLU A 144 29.20 31.09 -10.26
N SER A 145 28.66 31.18 -11.47
CA SER A 145 29.45 31.26 -12.69
C SER A 145 30.16 32.61 -12.80
N VAL A 146 31.35 32.61 -13.40
CA VAL A 146 32.08 33.85 -13.73
C VAL A 146 31.15 34.83 -14.47
N PRO A 147 31.15 36.13 -14.13
CA PRO A 147 30.31 37.12 -14.78
C PRO A 147 30.51 37.13 -16.30
N ALA A 148 29.44 36.86 -17.05
CA ALA A 148 29.47 36.86 -18.51
C ALA A 148 29.64 38.26 -19.11
N THR A 149 29.28 39.30 -18.35
CA THR A 149 29.46 40.70 -18.71
C THR A 149 30.36 41.36 -17.69
N VAL A 150 31.43 42.01 -18.16
CA VAL A 150 32.39 42.75 -17.34
C VAL A 150 32.54 44.17 -17.90
N PRO A 151 33.04 45.14 -17.11
CA PRO A 151 33.40 46.46 -17.61
C PRO A 151 34.39 46.38 -18.79
N ASP A 152 34.28 47.29 -19.76
CA ASP A 152 35.16 47.33 -20.94
C ASP A 152 36.66 47.40 -20.57
N ARG A 153 36.98 48.04 -19.44
CA ARG A 153 38.33 48.08 -18.87
C ARG A 153 38.89 46.69 -18.63
N ILE A 154 38.11 45.79 -18.03
CA ILE A 154 38.48 44.40 -17.77
C ILE A 154 38.60 43.63 -19.08
N THR A 155 37.69 43.84 -20.04
CA THR A 155 37.77 43.21 -21.37
C THR A 155 39.06 43.59 -22.11
N ALA A 156 39.53 44.82 -21.96
CA ALA A 156 40.71 45.32 -22.67
C ALA A 156 42.03 44.91 -21.99
N HIS A 157 42.09 44.96 -20.66
CA HIS A 157 43.35 44.89 -19.91
C HIS A 157 43.34 43.91 -18.72
N GLY A 158 42.20 43.30 -18.41
CA GLY A 158 42.02 42.49 -17.22
C GLY A 158 42.11 40.98 -17.49
N MET A 159 42.56 40.25 -16.48
CA MET A 159 42.49 38.79 -16.42
C MET A 159 41.86 38.38 -15.09
N LEU A 160 40.93 37.44 -15.10
CA LEU A 160 40.37 36.88 -13.87
C LEU A 160 41.47 36.16 -13.10
N ILE A 161 41.63 36.45 -11.80
CA ILE A 161 42.66 35.82 -10.95
C ILE A 161 42.06 34.99 -9.80
N GLY A 162 40.82 35.27 -9.43
CA GLY A 162 40.16 34.55 -8.34
C GLY A 162 38.79 35.06 -7.96
N ARG A 163 38.28 34.48 -6.89
CA ARG A 163 36.98 34.73 -6.27
C ARG A 163 37.14 34.79 -4.76
N LEU A 164 36.33 35.62 -4.12
CA LEU A 164 36.12 35.64 -2.67
C LEU A 164 34.63 35.41 -2.37
N VAL A 165 34.33 34.48 -1.46
CA VAL A 165 32.99 34.27 -0.91
C VAL A 165 32.94 34.85 0.50
N TYR A 166 31.88 35.58 0.82
CA TYR A 166 31.68 36.18 2.13
C TYR A 166 30.25 36.00 2.60
N GLN A 167 30.08 35.90 3.92
CA GLN A 167 28.78 35.98 4.56
C GLN A 167 28.46 37.44 4.91
N LYS A 168 27.18 37.82 4.85
CA LYS A 168 26.74 39.14 5.29
C LYS A 168 27.26 39.46 6.69
N SER A 169 27.89 40.63 6.83
CA SER A 169 28.51 41.15 8.06
C SER A 169 29.64 40.29 8.63
N GLY A 170 30.16 39.31 7.87
CA GLY A 170 31.34 38.55 8.24
C GLY A 170 32.59 39.43 8.29
N ALA A 171 33.45 39.23 9.29
CA ALA A 171 34.70 40.00 9.45
C ALA A 171 35.85 39.47 8.59
N ALA A 172 35.72 38.25 8.06
CA ALA A 172 36.69 37.58 7.21
C ALA A 172 35.98 36.88 6.05
N ALA A 173 36.72 36.60 4.99
CA ALA A 173 36.24 35.81 3.86
C ALA A 173 35.88 34.39 4.32
N THR A 174 34.80 33.84 3.76
CA THR A 174 34.42 32.44 3.95
C THR A 174 35.32 31.50 3.15
N SER A 175 35.62 31.87 1.90
CA SER A 175 36.59 31.19 1.05
C SER A 175 37.21 32.17 0.05
N ILE A 176 38.45 31.90 -0.36
CA ILE A 176 39.17 32.65 -1.38
C ILE A 176 39.80 31.62 -2.32
N ASP A 177 39.37 31.64 -3.57
CA ASP A 177 39.80 30.68 -4.59
C ASP A 177 40.57 31.39 -5.71
N SER A 178 41.62 30.75 -6.23
CA SER A 178 42.34 31.23 -7.41
C SER A 178 41.99 30.42 -8.65
N VAL A 179 41.84 31.10 -9.80
CA VAL A 179 41.63 30.43 -11.10
C VAL A 179 42.79 29.53 -11.51
N PHE A 180 43.98 29.75 -10.95
CA PHE A 180 45.18 29.01 -11.33
C PHE A 180 45.26 27.63 -10.66
N THR A 181 44.46 27.42 -9.62
CA THR A 181 44.38 26.14 -8.88
C THR A 181 42.98 25.51 -8.97
N THR A 182 41.96 26.34 -9.17
CA THR A 182 40.55 25.92 -9.14
C THR A 182 39.87 26.29 -10.45
N VAL A 183 39.22 25.32 -11.09
CA VAL A 183 38.37 25.59 -12.25
C VAL A 183 36.98 26.02 -11.75
N PHE A 184 36.57 27.24 -12.05
CA PHE A 184 35.22 27.72 -11.76
C PHE A 184 34.22 27.19 -12.79
N SER A 185 33.73 25.98 -12.55
CA SER A 185 32.60 25.39 -13.29
C SER A 185 31.37 25.43 -12.41
N SER A 186 30.20 25.81 -12.93
CA SER A 186 28.96 25.49 -12.24
C SER A 186 28.76 23.98 -12.34
N VAL A 187 29.15 23.26 -11.31
CA VAL A 187 28.92 21.82 -11.25
C VAL A 187 27.48 21.66 -10.79
N GLY A 188 26.59 21.29 -11.71
CA GLY A 188 25.31 20.73 -11.31
C GLY A 188 25.58 19.53 -10.41
N VAL A 189 24.97 19.52 -9.22
CA VAL A 189 25.09 18.48 -8.18
C VAL A 189 25.41 17.10 -8.78
N THR A 190 26.65 16.65 -8.66
CA THR A 190 27.14 15.39 -9.23
C THR A 190 27.00 14.21 -8.27
N ALA A 191 26.87 14.47 -6.96
CA ALA A 191 26.59 13.46 -5.96
C ALA A 191 25.43 13.89 -5.04
N HIS A 192 24.59 12.92 -4.64
CA HIS A 192 23.48 13.18 -3.72
C HIS A 192 23.93 13.74 -2.36
N ALA A 193 25.18 13.46 -1.95
CA ALA A 193 25.77 14.03 -0.74
C ALA A 193 25.94 15.56 -0.80
N ASP A 194 26.05 16.13 -2.01
CA ASP A 194 26.20 17.58 -2.19
C ASP A 194 24.89 18.34 -1.90
N LEU A 195 23.76 17.62 -1.79
CA LEU A 195 22.46 18.12 -1.31
C LEU A 195 22.23 17.90 0.19
N ALA A 196 23.19 17.34 0.93
CA ALA A 196 23.03 17.00 2.35
C ALA A 196 22.80 18.20 3.27
N SER A 197 23.07 19.43 2.80
CA SER A 197 22.78 20.69 3.51
C SER A 197 21.48 21.39 3.08
N VAL A 198 20.76 20.84 2.08
CA VAL A 198 19.40 21.29 1.75
C VAL A 198 18.46 20.71 2.80
N THR A 199 18.49 21.30 3.98
CA THR A 199 17.49 21.04 5.01
C THR A 199 16.22 21.77 4.62
N SER A 200 15.18 21.01 4.29
CA SER A 200 13.78 21.35 4.56
C SER A 200 13.35 22.79 4.27
N ASP A 201 13.59 23.30 3.07
CA ASP A 201 12.64 24.22 2.44
C ASP A 201 12.20 23.57 1.12
N GLN A 202 11.16 22.75 1.23
CA GLN A 202 10.01 22.64 0.30
C GLN A 202 9.53 21.25 -0.14
N HIS A 203 10.25 20.11 -0.07
CA HIS A 203 9.63 18.86 -0.60
C HIS A 203 10.01 17.48 -0.03
N HIS A 204 10.93 17.33 0.93
CA HIS A 204 11.41 15.99 1.33
C HIS A 204 10.99 15.46 2.71
N VAL A 205 10.43 16.29 3.59
CA VAL A 205 9.96 15.84 4.91
C VAL A 205 8.62 15.09 4.87
N SER A 206 7.81 15.26 3.82
CA SER A 206 6.49 14.62 3.76
C SER A 206 6.56 13.10 3.54
N PHE A 207 7.59 12.58 2.87
CA PHE A 207 7.65 11.15 2.55
C PHE A 207 8.18 10.30 3.70
N VAL A 208 9.13 10.81 4.49
CA VAL A 208 9.67 10.07 5.64
C VAL A 208 8.73 10.16 6.85
N GLN A 209 8.08 11.32 7.05
CA GLN A 209 7.11 11.47 8.13
C GLN A 209 5.83 10.68 7.83
N ALA A 210 5.34 10.68 6.58
CA ALA A 210 4.16 9.87 6.23
C ALA A 210 4.39 8.36 6.40
N ASP A 211 5.58 7.85 6.06
CA ASP A 211 5.89 6.42 6.23
C ASP A 211 6.09 6.04 7.71
N ALA A 212 6.72 6.92 8.50
CA ALA A 212 6.87 6.76 9.94
C ALA A 212 5.53 6.88 10.69
N ASP A 213 4.66 7.81 10.26
CA ASP A 213 3.33 8.00 10.83
C ASP A 213 2.42 6.83 10.44
N LEU A 214 2.52 6.29 9.23
CA LEU A 214 1.80 5.07 8.81
C LEU A 214 2.24 3.85 9.61
N LEU A 215 3.55 3.73 9.87
CA LEU A 215 4.10 2.68 10.72
C LEU A 215 3.68 2.86 12.19
N TYR A 216 3.62 4.09 12.68
CA TYR A 216 3.20 4.40 14.06
C TYR A 216 1.70 4.18 14.27
N GLU A 217 0.85 4.55 13.31
CA GLU A 217 -0.58 4.24 13.33
C GLU A 217 -0.83 2.74 13.20
N ALA A 218 -0.15 2.04 12.28
CA ALA A 218 -0.28 0.59 12.16
C ALA A 218 0.15 -0.15 13.44
N LEU A 219 1.26 0.27 14.06
CA LEU A 219 1.71 -0.29 15.34
C LEU A 219 0.79 0.08 16.50
N GLY A 220 0.22 1.29 16.50
CA GLY A 220 -0.75 1.75 17.49
C GLY A 220 -2.08 1.00 17.40
N ASP A 221 -2.58 0.78 16.19
CA ASP A 221 -3.81 0.02 15.91
C ASP A 221 -3.62 -1.46 16.28
N ILE A 222 -2.46 -2.05 15.98
CA ILE A 222 -2.11 -3.41 16.42
C ILE A 222 -2.00 -3.50 17.94
N ALA A 223 -1.39 -2.51 18.61
CA ALA A 223 -1.22 -2.49 20.05
C ALA A 223 -2.52 -2.21 20.83
N THR A 224 -3.49 -1.53 20.21
CA THR A 224 -4.80 -1.23 20.80
C THR A 224 -5.89 -2.22 20.38
N HIS A 225 -5.56 -3.19 19.53
CA HIS A 225 -6.47 -4.26 19.15
C HIS A 225 -6.75 -5.15 20.38
N ALA A 226 -7.83 -4.87 21.10
CA ALA A 226 -8.22 -5.52 22.35
C ALA A 226 -8.33 -7.06 22.28
N ALA A 227 -8.45 -7.62 21.06
CA ALA A 227 -8.41 -9.06 20.82
C ALA A 227 -7.02 -9.70 21.05
N LEU A 228 -5.93 -8.92 20.97
CA LEU A 228 -4.57 -9.39 21.28
C LEU A 228 -4.22 -9.26 22.78
N ASP A 229 -4.72 -8.23 23.47
CA ASP A 229 -4.43 -7.95 24.89
C ASP A 229 -5.23 -8.83 25.86
N THR A 230 -6.35 -9.41 25.41
CA THR A 230 -7.18 -10.34 26.21
C THR A 230 -6.65 -11.77 26.21
N GLY A 231 -5.52 -12.05 25.56
CA GLY A 231 -4.86 -13.36 25.60
C GLY A 231 -5.61 -14.46 24.85
N VAL A 232 -6.56 -14.12 23.99
CA VAL A 232 -7.33 -15.06 23.15
C VAL A 232 -6.43 -15.74 22.11
N HIS A 233 -5.28 -15.14 21.79
CA HIS A 233 -4.27 -15.73 20.89
C HIS A 233 -2.90 -15.72 21.58
N GLY A 234 -2.51 -16.84 22.17
CA GLY A 234 -1.16 -17.01 22.71
C GLY A 234 -0.11 -16.77 21.63
N ALA A 235 0.89 -15.93 21.93
CA ALA A 235 1.98 -15.64 21.00
C ALA A 235 2.69 -16.95 20.57
N GLY A 236 2.60 -17.28 19.28
CA GLY A 236 3.21 -18.48 18.69
C GLY A 236 2.28 -19.67 18.44
N ALA A 237 0.95 -19.53 18.62
CA ALA A 237 0.00 -20.56 18.23
C ALA A 237 -0.22 -20.56 16.70
N ASP A 238 -0.06 -21.73 16.07
CA ASP A 238 -0.36 -21.98 14.65
C ASP A 238 -1.89 -21.95 14.35
N VAL A 239 -2.70 -21.93 15.40
CA VAL A 239 -4.17 -21.96 15.33
C VAL A 239 -4.72 -20.62 15.80
N LEU A 240 -5.42 -19.94 14.89
CA LEU A 240 -5.91 -18.57 15.03
C LEU A 240 -7.10 -18.40 16.00
N ALA A 241 -7.72 -19.49 16.48
CA ALA A 241 -8.74 -19.50 17.52
C ALA A 241 -8.99 -20.95 17.96
N THR A 242 -9.11 -21.19 19.25
CA THR A 242 -9.64 -22.45 19.79
C THR A 242 -11.18 -22.43 19.73
N ASP A 243 -11.81 -23.60 19.85
CA ASP A 243 -13.28 -23.70 19.88
C ASP A 243 -13.89 -22.88 21.05
N ASP A 244 -13.16 -22.74 22.17
CA ASP A 244 -13.56 -21.90 23.31
C ASP A 244 -13.51 -20.41 22.98
N ASP A 245 -12.54 -19.98 22.15
CA ASP A 245 -12.41 -18.58 21.70
C ASP A 245 -13.57 -18.18 20.78
N ILE A 246 -14.00 -19.10 19.91
CA ILE A 246 -15.14 -18.90 19.01
C ILE A 246 -16.45 -18.82 19.82
N ALA A 247 -16.59 -19.65 20.86
CA ALA A 247 -17.79 -19.71 21.69
C ALA A 247 -18.04 -18.44 22.53
N THR A 248 -16.98 -17.70 22.88
CA THR A 248 -17.07 -16.48 23.69
C THR A 248 -17.30 -15.20 22.88
N HIS A 249 -17.17 -15.26 21.54
CA HIS A 249 -17.28 -14.10 20.68
C HIS A 249 -18.75 -13.76 20.35
N ALA A 250 -19.36 -12.89 21.17
CA ALA A 250 -20.77 -12.52 21.10
C ALA A 250 -21.25 -12.03 19.71
N ALA A 251 -20.36 -11.49 18.87
CA ALA A 251 -20.66 -11.01 17.52
C ALA A 251 -20.78 -12.12 16.45
N ILE A 252 -20.25 -13.32 16.70
CA ILE A 252 -20.28 -14.46 15.75
C ILE A 252 -21.58 -15.27 15.88
N THR A 253 -22.35 -15.03 16.93
CA THR A 253 -23.58 -15.76 17.28
C THR A 253 -24.70 -15.66 16.24
N GLY A 254 -24.70 -14.62 15.38
CA GLY A 254 -25.79 -14.37 14.43
C GLY A 254 -25.63 -14.99 13.03
N ALA A 255 -24.40 -15.20 12.55
CA ALA A 255 -24.15 -15.53 11.14
C ALA A 255 -23.46 -16.89 10.92
N HIS A 256 -22.75 -17.43 11.90
CA HIS A 256 -22.05 -18.72 11.78
C HIS A 256 -22.80 -19.90 12.41
N HIS A 257 -23.84 -19.65 13.20
CA HIS A 257 -24.65 -20.75 13.74
C HIS A 257 -25.41 -21.51 12.64
N THR A 258 -25.68 -20.89 11.49
CA THR A 258 -26.39 -21.52 10.37
C THR A 258 -25.56 -22.52 9.56
N LEU A 259 -24.22 -22.50 9.62
CA LEU A 259 -23.37 -23.41 8.84
C LEU A 259 -22.78 -24.57 9.66
N LEU A 260 -22.83 -24.50 11.00
CA LEU A 260 -22.41 -25.57 11.92
C LEU A 260 -23.58 -26.41 12.47
N HIS A 261 -24.76 -26.34 11.85
CA HIS A 261 -25.91 -27.20 12.17
C HIS A 261 -25.86 -28.59 11.49
N ALA A 262 -24.68 -29.11 11.17
CA ALA A 262 -24.54 -30.45 10.62
C ALA A 262 -23.60 -31.30 11.49
N ALA A 263 -24.15 -32.37 12.06
CA ALA A 263 -23.52 -33.49 12.76
C ALA A 263 -23.27 -33.38 14.28
N ALA A 264 -22.81 -32.27 14.86
CA ALA A 264 -22.25 -32.32 16.23
C ALA A 264 -23.24 -32.07 17.41
N GLN A 265 -24.45 -31.52 17.20
CA GLN A 265 -25.32 -31.06 18.29
C GLN A 265 -26.68 -31.78 18.46
N HIS A 266 -26.89 -32.97 17.88
CA HIS A 266 -28.09 -33.77 18.18
C HIS A 266 -28.05 -34.47 19.56
N ASN A 267 -27.21 -33.99 20.49
CA ASN A 267 -27.13 -34.51 21.87
C ASN A 267 -27.87 -33.63 22.89
N ALA A 268 -28.57 -32.58 22.43
CA ALA A 268 -29.39 -31.73 23.30
C ALA A 268 -30.78 -32.35 23.52
N ALA A 269 -31.19 -32.47 24.79
CA ALA A 269 -32.41 -33.15 25.23
C ALA A 269 -33.75 -32.50 24.80
N ALA A 270 -33.71 -31.37 24.09
CA ALA A 270 -34.90 -30.65 23.64
C ALA A 270 -34.65 -29.98 22.28
N LEU A 271 -35.48 -30.34 21.29
CA LEU A 271 -35.57 -29.62 20.04
C LEU A 271 -36.37 -28.32 20.28
N PRO A 272 -35.84 -27.13 19.95
CA PRO A 272 -36.57 -25.88 20.13
C PRO A 272 -37.78 -25.82 19.18
N GLY A 273 -38.97 -25.51 19.73
CA GLY A 273 -40.27 -25.65 19.06
C GLY A 273 -40.55 -24.76 17.84
N SER A 274 -39.53 -24.08 17.29
CA SER A 274 -39.63 -23.26 16.08
C SER A 274 -38.71 -23.72 14.94
N ALA A 275 -37.94 -24.80 15.13
CA ALA A 275 -37.07 -25.34 14.09
C ALA A 275 -37.84 -26.32 13.20
N ASN A 276 -37.93 -26.03 11.90
CA ASN A 276 -38.26 -27.05 10.91
C ASN A 276 -37.01 -27.91 10.72
N GLU A 277 -37.00 -29.10 11.32
CA GLU A 277 -36.03 -30.14 11.01
C GLU A 277 -36.30 -30.61 9.57
N ASN A 278 -35.53 -30.10 8.60
CA ASN A 278 -35.51 -30.71 7.27
C ASN A 278 -34.86 -32.09 7.41
N LEU A 279 -35.69 -33.12 7.62
CA LEU A 279 -35.29 -34.54 7.64
C LEU A 279 -34.84 -34.96 6.23
N GLY A 280 -33.63 -34.56 5.85
CA GLY A 280 -33.04 -34.85 4.54
C GLY A 280 -33.83 -34.29 3.34
N ALA A 281 -33.24 -34.36 2.14
CA ALA A 281 -33.93 -33.96 0.93
C ALA A 281 -34.86 -35.06 0.38
N TYR A 282 -34.65 -36.33 0.78
CA TYR A 282 -35.32 -37.48 0.15
C TYR A 282 -35.61 -38.66 1.09
N TYR A 283 -34.84 -38.88 2.15
CA TYR A 283 -35.00 -40.01 3.08
C TYR A 283 -34.56 -39.67 4.50
N LEU A 284 -35.07 -40.45 5.46
CA LEU A 284 -34.66 -40.47 6.86
C LEU A 284 -34.08 -41.86 7.16
N ASP A 285 -32.78 -41.93 7.44
CA ASP A 285 -32.15 -43.16 7.94
C ASP A 285 -32.34 -43.22 9.47
N ILE A 286 -32.91 -44.32 9.97
CA ILE A 286 -33.10 -44.60 11.39
C ILE A 286 -32.43 -45.94 11.69
N ASP A 287 -31.38 -45.93 12.53
CA ASP A 287 -30.75 -47.17 13.00
C ASP A 287 -31.73 -47.97 13.87
N ASP A 288 -31.57 -49.29 13.85
CA ASP A 288 -32.32 -50.18 14.73
C ASP A 288 -31.84 -50.07 16.18
N ILE A 289 -32.78 -50.13 17.12
CA ILE A 289 -32.48 -50.07 18.55
C ILE A 289 -33.28 -51.11 19.31
N ALA A 290 -32.74 -51.57 20.43
CA ALA A 290 -33.53 -52.35 21.38
C ALA A 290 -34.75 -51.54 21.86
N VAL A 291 -35.87 -52.23 22.14
CA VAL A 291 -37.12 -51.59 22.59
C VAL A 291 -36.83 -50.54 23.66
N PRO A 292 -37.09 -49.24 23.37
CA PRO A 292 -36.76 -48.18 24.30
C PRO A 292 -37.64 -48.26 25.54
N ALA A 293 -37.17 -47.70 26.65
CA ALA A 293 -37.97 -47.58 27.87
C ALA A 293 -39.31 -46.89 27.59
N ASN A 294 -40.31 -47.11 28.45
CA ASN A 294 -41.61 -46.49 28.29
C ASN A 294 -41.49 -44.96 28.35
N PRO A 295 -42.08 -44.21 27.39
CA PRO A 295 -42.12 -42.76 27.46
C PRO A 295 -43.03 -42.25 28.59
N GLY A 296 -42.91 -40.97 28.92
CA GLY A 296 -43.81 -40.29 29.85
C GLY A 296 -45.28 -40.30 29.39
N ALA A 297 -46.20 -39.99 30.30
CA ALA A 297 -47.63 -39.96 29.99
C ALA A 297 -47.94 -39.01 28.80
N GLY A 298 -48.77 -39.48 27.86
CA GLY A 298 -49.13 -38.73 26.66
C GLY A 298 -48.08 -38.72 25.54
N ILE A 299 -46.93 -39.36 25.74
CA ILE A 299 -45.83 -39.40 24.76
C ILE A 299 -45.79 -40.80 24.11
N ARG A 300 -45.41 -40.82 22.83
CA ARG A 300 -45.09 -42.04 22.06
C ARG A 300 -43.66 -41.95 21.53
N ARG A 301 -42.96 -43.08 21.43
CA ARG A 301 -41.63 -43.16 20.81
C ARG A 301 -41.72 -43.95 19.52
N LEU A 302 -41.27 -43.36 18.41
CA LEU A 302 -41.08 -44.02 17.12
C LEU A 302 -39.63 -44.53 17.04
N PHE A 303 -39.42 -45.78 16.67
CA PHE A 303 -38.10 -46.40 16.57
C PHE A 303 -38.14 -47.61 15.62
N VAL A 304 -36.99 -48.02 15.07
CA VAL A 304 -36.86 -49.30 14.38
C VAL A 304 -36.48 -50.36 15.43
N ASP A 305 -37.30 -51.39 15.61
CA ASP A 305 -37.09 -52.41 16.65
C ASP A 305 -36.01 -53.40 16.21
N ALA A 306 -34.86 -53.41 16.89
CA ALA A 306 -33.75 -54.32 16.57
C ALA A 306 -34.10 -55.81 16.65
N ALA A 307 -35.20 -56.18 17.33
CA ALA A 307 -35.65 -57.58 17.38
C ALA A 307 -36.40 -58.01 16.12
N THR A 308 -37.13 -57.11 15.46
CA THR A 308 -37.98 -57.41 14.29
C THR A 308 -37.50 -56.75 13.00
N GLY A 309 -36.66 -55.72 13.10
CA GLY A 309 -36.28 -54.83 12.00
C GLY A 309 -37.39 -53.87 11.58
N GLU A 310 -38.52 -53.81 12.30
CA GLU A 310 -39.70 -53.07 11.88
C GLU A 310 -39.81 -51.69 12.52
N LEU A 311 -40.27 -50.69 11.77
CA LEU A 311 -40.67 -49.40 12.32
C LEU A 311 -41.83 -49.57 13.29
N SER A 312 -41.61 -49.18 14.54
CA SER A 312 -42.48 -49.48 15.68
C SER A 312 -42.75 -48.25 16.55
N VAL A 313 -43.89 -48.26 17.24
CA VAL A 313 -44.27 -47.23 18.21
C VAL A 313 -44.41 -47.83 19.62
N ARG A 314 -43.68 -47.25 20.58
CA ARG A 314 -43.80 -47.57 22.02
C ARG A 314 -44.75 -46.60 22.72
N THR A 315 -45.74 -47.12 23.43
CA THR A 315 -46.66 -46.34 24.28
C THR A 315 -46.15 -46.21 25.72
N ASN A 316 -46.66 -45.22 26.45
CA ASN A 316 -46.38 -45.04 27.88
C ASN A 316 -46.81 -46.25 28.74
N ALA A 317 -47.80 -47.03 28.27
CA ALA A 317 -48.25 -48.27 28.92
C ALA A 317 -47.29 -49.45 28.70
N GLY A 318 -46.25 -49.28 27.89
CA GLY A 318 -45.27 -50.32 27.60
C GLY A 318 -45.71 -51.32 26.53
N THR A 319 -46.64 -50.94 25.67
CA THR A 319 -46.98 -51.71 24.47
C THR A 319 -46.11 -51.22 23.32
N THR A 320 -45.51 -52.14 22.58
CA THR A 320 -44.89 -51.85 21.27
C THR A 320 -45.87 -52.29 20.19
N VAL A 321 -46.13 -51.40 19.23
CA VAL A 321 -46.98 -51.70 18.06
C VAL A 321 -46.14 -51.46 16.82
N SER A 322 -45.97 -52.49 16.00
CA SER A 322 -45.34 -52.36 14.69
C SER A 322 -46.24 -51.54 13.76
N LEU A 323 -45.63 -50.65 12.99
CA LEU A 323 -46.28 -49.89 11.91
C LEU A 323 -46.06 -50.54 10.54
N GLU A 324 -45.11 -51.47 10.45
CA GLU A 324 -44.77 -52.19 9.23
C GLU A 324 -45.30 -53.62 9.20
N GLY A 325 -45.75 -54.13 10.35
CA GLY A 325 -46.40 -55.42 10.45
C GLY A 325 -47.50 -55.49 9.40
N ALA A 326 -47.36 -56.45 8.49
CA ALA A 326 -48.36 -56.74 7.47
C ALA A 326 -49.73 -56.72 8.14
N LEU A 327 -50.67 -55.92 7.61
CA LEU A 327 -52.07 -55.88 8.02
C LEU A 327 -52.45 -57.29 8.41
N ALA A 328 -52.51 -57.58 9.73
CA ALA A 328 -52.87 -58.90 10.20
C ALA A 328 -54.15 -59.22 9.46
N GLY A 329 -54.12 -60.24 8.59
CA GLY A 329 -55.24 -60.58 7.74
C GLY A 329 -56.48 -60.54 8.62
N HIS A 330 -57.39 -59.63 8.33
CA HIS A 330 -58.42 -59.25 9.28
C HIS A 330 -59.25 -60.51 9.59
N ASP A 331 -59.22 -60.91 10.85
CA ASP A 331 -59.69 -62.20 11.31
C ASP A 331 -61.20 -62.11 11.60
N HIS A 332 -62.02 -62.73 10.75
CA HIS A 332 -63.48 -62.76 10.91
C HIS A 332 -63.97 -63.81 11.92
N THR A 333 -63.09 -64.40 12.73
CA THR A 333 -63.51 -65.33 13.78
C THR A 333 -64.11 -64.62 15.02
N GLY A 334 -63.95 -63.30 15.13
CA GLY A 334 -64.47 -62.46 16.20
C GLY A 334 -65.80 -61.76 15.88
N ALA A 335 -66.77 -61.82 16.80
CA ALA A 335 -68.09 -61.19 16.64
C ALA A 335 -68.08 -59.63 16.59
N ALA A 336 -66.92 -59.00 16.75
CA ALA A 336 -66.76 -57.54 16.81
C ALA A 336 -66.01 -56.96 15.60
N ASP A 337 -65.48 -57.78 14.69
CA ASP A 337 -64.59 -57.33 13.62
C ASP A 337 -65.34 -57.13 12.28
N GLY A 338 -66.55 -56.58 12.38
CA GLY A 338 -67.40 -56.25 11.23
C GLY A 338 -66.91 -55.03 10.44
N GLY A 339 -65.83 -55.20 9.67
CA GLY A 339 -65.44 -54.27 8.62
C GLY A 339 -66.31 -54.41 7.36
N VAL A 340 -66.47 -53.33 6.60
CA VAL A 340 -67.13 -53.39 5.28
C VAL A 340 -66.25 -54.22 4.35
N LEU A 341 -66.80 -55.28 3.75
CA LEU A 341 -66.16 -55.99 2.65
C LEU A 341 -66.07 -55.04 1.45
N THR A 342 -64.93 -54.36 1.32
CA THR A 342 -64.60 -53.58 0.14
C THR A 342 -63.37 -54.20 -0.51
N ASN A 343 -63.47 -54.50 -1.81
CA ASN A 343 -62.37 -55.06 -2.61
C ASN A 343 -61.95 -56.52 -2.34
N ASP A 344 -62.83 -57.37 -1.81
CA ASP A 344 -62.70 -58.82 -1.97
C ASP A 344 -63.20 -59.23 -3.37
N GLU A 345 -62.29 -59.25 -4.34
CA GLU A 345 -62.48 -60.12 -5.50
C GLU A 345 -62.54 -61.56 -4.96
N HIS A 346 -63.74 -62.15 -4.89
CA HIS A 346 -63.92 -63.59 -4.71
C HIS A 346 -63.52 -64.27 -6.04
N ASP A 347 -62.25 -64.25 -6.40
CA ASP A 347 -61.70 -64.60 -7.72
C ASP A 347 -61.47 -66.11 -7.95
N GLY A 348 -62.26 -66.95 -7.30
CA GLY A 348 -62.23 -68.39 -7.58
C GLY A 348 -63.51 -69.11 -7.21
N TYR A 349 -63.71 -69.32 -5.92
CA TYR A 349 -64.82 -70.10 -5.40
C TYR A 349 -65.07 -69.78 -3.93
N SER A 350 -66.31 -69.95 -3.50
CA SER A 350 -66.69 -69.94 -2.10
C SER A 350 -67.03 -71.36 -1.70
N ASP A 351 -66.31 -71.92 -0.72
CA ASP A 351 -66.65 -73.22 -0.15
C ASP A 351 -67.73 -73.04 0.90
N TYR A 352 -68.89 -73.65 0.65
CA TYR A 352 -70.00 -73.70 1.61
C TYR A 352 -70.13 -75.12 2.13
N ALA A 353 -70.18 -75.28 3.45
CA ALA A 353 -70.51 -76.56 4.05
C ALA A 353 -72.00 -76.89 3.84
N GLU A 354 -72.31 -78.13 3.50
CA GLU A 354 -73.68 -78.63 3.48
C GLU A 354 -74.30 -78.57 4.87
N ILE A 355 -75.44 -77.90 4.97
CA ILE A 355 -76.18 -77.77 6.22
C ILE A 355 -77.64 -78.20 6.02
N GLY A 356 -78.30 -78.58 7.12
CA GLY A 356 -79.76 -78.70 7.12
C GLY A 356 -80.42 -77.36 6.78
N ALA A 357 -81.62 -77.40 6.19
CA ALA A 357 -82.33 -76.17 5.83
C ALA A 357 -82.47 -75.24 7.05
N PRO A 358 -81.87 -74.04 7.02
CA PRO A 358 -81.94 -73.13 8.15
C PRO A 358 -83.36 -72.58 8.33
N GLY A 359 -83.67 -72.10 9.53
CA GLY A 359 -84.91 -71.36 9.77
C GLY A 359 -84.99 -70.07 8.94
N SER A 360 -86.20 -69.55 8.74
CA SER A 360 -86.42 -68.30 8.00
C SER A 360 -85.59 -67.15 8.58
N PRO A 361 -84.91 -66.35 7.75
CA PRO A 361 -84.19 -65.18 8.20
C PRO A 361 -85.12 -64.05 8.66
N ALA A 362 -84.57 -63.02 9.30
CA ALA A 362 -85.34 -61.85 9.75
C ALA A 362 -85.97 -61.10 8.56
N ALA A 363 -87.02 -60.31 8.81
CA ALA A 363 -87.69 -59.54 7.76
C ALA A 363 -86.69 -58.72 6.92
N ASN A 364 -86.86 -58.74 5.59
CA ASN A 364 -85.99 -58.08 4.60
C ASN A 364 -84.55 -58.61 4.52
N THR A 365 -84.29 -59.81 5.04
CA THR A 365 -83.00 -60.50 4.87
C THR A 365 -83.21 -61.84 4.17
N GLY A 366 -82.16 -62.34 3.51
CA GLY A 366 -82.15 -63.63 2.84
C GLY A 366 -80.96 -64.48 3.30
N ARG A 367 -81.09 -65.81 3.19
CA ARG A 367 -79.99 -66.75 3.48
C ARG A 367 -79.65 -67.54 2.23
N PHE A 368 -78.37 -67.54 1.88
CA PHE A 368 -77.78 -68.51 0.96
C PHE A 368 -77.19 -69.66 1.77
N PHE A 369 -77.49 -70.90 1.38
CA PHE A 369 -76.99 -72.12 2.02
C PHE A 369 -76.93 -73.23 1.00
N VAL A 370 -76.05 -74.21 1.19
CA VAL A 370 -75.99 -75.40 0.32
C VAL A 370 -76.58 -76.62 1.05
N ILE A 371 -77.32 -77.44 0.33
CA ILE A 371 -77.85 -78.73 0.82
C ILE A 371 -77.48 -79.86 -0.13
N ASP A 372 -77.38 -81.07 0.40
CA ASP A 372 -77.32 -82.28 -0.44
C ASP A 372 -78.73 -82.62 -0.97
N ARG A 373 -78.83 -82.80 -2.29
CA ARG A 373 -80.02 -83.36 -2.94
C ARG A 373 -79.64 -84.56 -3.81
N GLY A 374 -79.46 -85.71 -3.16
CA GLY A 374 -79.20 -86.97 -3.86
C GLY A 374 -77.76 -87.11 -4.35
N GLY A 375 -76.79 -86.63 -3.56
CA GLY A 375 -75.36 -86.64 -3.85
C GLY A 375 -74.86 -85.40 -4.59
N LEU A 376 -75.66 -84.32 -4.68
CA LEU A 376 -75.33 -83.09 -5.39
C LEU A 376 -75.53 -81.89 -4.46
N THR A 377 -74.42 -81.19 -4.17
CA THR A 377 -74.42 -79.94 -3.42
C THR A 377 -75.15 -78.85 -4.22
N THR A 378 -76.30 -78.41 -3.72
CA THR A 378 -77.15 -77.42 -4.38
C THR A 378 -77.25 -76.16 -3.53
N MET A 379 -76.85 -75.02 -4.09
CA MET A 379 -77.06 -73.70 -3.49
C MET A 379 -78.54 -73.38 -3.46
N ARG A 380 -79.04 -72.90 -2.33
CA ARG A 380 -80.43 -72.48 -2.14
C ARG A 380 -80.50 -71.11 -1.51
N TYR A 381 -81.56 -70.40 -1.87
CA TYR A 381 -81.94 -69.15 -1.24
C TYR A 381 -83.23 -69.33 -0.45
N LEU A 382 -83.25 -68.79 0.77
CA LEU A 382 -84.43 -68.71 1.64
C LEU A 382 -84.70 -67.23 1.97
N ASP A 383 -85.87 -66.75 1.56
CA ASP A 383 -86.34 -65.42 1.94
C ASP A 383 -86.98 -65.40 3.34
N SER A 384 -87.22 -64.20 3.88
CA SER A 384 -87.85 -64.02 5.19
C SER A 384 -89.30 -64.51 5.27
N ALA A 385 -89.97 -64.74 4.14
CA ALA A 385 -91.32 -65.30 4.06
C ALA A 385 -91.34 -66.84 3.99
N GLY A 386 -90.16 -67.48 3.99
CA GLY A 386 -90.03 -68.93 3.85
C GLY A 386 -90.10 -69.44 2.41
N GLY A 387 -90.15 -68.52 1.43
CA GLY A 387 -90.04 -68.82 0.02
C GLY A 387 -88.66 -69.40 -0.30
N LYS A 388 -88.65 -70.54 -1.00
CA LYS A 388 -87.43 -71.22 -1.43
C LYS A 388 -87.33 -71.12 -2.94
N SER A 389 -86.22 -70.58 -3.45
CA SER A 389 -85.85 -70.72 -4.86
C SER A 389 -84.65 -71.66 -4.97
N GLU A 390 -84.74 -72.58 -5.92
CA GLU A 390 -83.67 -73.51 -6.30
C GLU A 390 -82.75 -72.89 -7.34
#